data_AF-A0A4S4UG93-F1
#
_entry.id   AF-A0A4S4UG93-F1
#
_cell.length_a   1.000
_cell.length_b   1.000
_cell.length_c   1.000
_cell.angle_alpha   90.00
_cell.angle_beta   90.00
_cell.angle_gamma   90.00
#
_symmetry.space_group_name_H-M   'P 1'
#
loop_
_entity.id
_entity.type
_entity.pdbx_description
1 polymer ?
#
loop_
_entity_poly.entity_id
_entity_poly.type
_entity_poly.pdbx_seq_one_letter_code
_entity_poly.pdbx_strand_id
1 'polypeptide(L)'
;MDVTVATSGGYRVNNLGLMSSRQNYMIFGGFVAIAGIIIALVGDKLKASGTSVKCPYCAELINSEAVKCKHCGSDVTPSKIIANTDNTGASDRLADVNVKLIAGIAITVFAVIIVAIMFYRQ
;
A
#
# COMPACT_ATOMS: atom_id res chain seq x y z
N MET A 1 21.87 -26.52 2.74
CA MET A 1 21.75 -27.98 2.55
C MET A 1 22.62 -28.36 1.37
N ASP A 2 23.44 -29.37 1.53
CA ASP A 2 24.35 -29.88 0.50
C ASP A 2 23.55 -30.33 -0.73
N VAL A 3 23.87 -29.81 -1.92
CA VAL A 3 23.17 -30.12 -3.19
C VAL A 3 23.92 -31.14 -4.04
N THR A 4 24.92 -31.79 -3.45
CA THR A 4 25.71 -32.82 -4.11
C THR A 4 25.27 -34.23 -3.71
N VAL A 5 25.13 -35.11 -4.70
CA VAL A 5 24.84 -36.53 -4.51
C VAL A 5 26.09 -37.36 -4.82
N ALA A 6 26.34 -38.42 -4.04
CA ALA A 6 27.49 -39.29 -4.24
C ALA A 6 27.20 -40.29 -5.39
N THR A 7 28.11 -40.38 -6.35
CA THR A 7 28.07 -41.40 -7.41
C THR A 7 28.83 -42.65 -6.97
N SER A 8 28.57 -43.80 -7.60
CA SER A 8 29.22 -45.08 -7.25
C SER A 8 30.74 -45.08 -7.38
N GLY A 9 31.32 -44.11 -8.10
CA GLY A 9 32.77 -43.92 -8.25
C GLY A 9 33.41 -43.01 -7.19
N GLY A 10 32.69 -42.62 -6.12
CA GLY A 10 33.22 -41.77 -5.05
C GLY A 10 33.27 -40.27 -5.38
N TYR A 11 33.00 -39.88 -6.62
CA TYR A 11 32.87 -38.48 -7.02
C TYR A 11 31.49 -37.93 -6.62
N ARG A 12 31.48 -36.72 -6.06
CA ARG A 12 30.24 -35.98 -5.75
C ARG A 12 29.90 -35.10 -6.95
N VAL A 13 28.68 -35.23 -7.46
CA VAL A 13 28.18 -34.41 -8.58
C VAL A 13 27.11 -33.47 -8.09
N ASN A 14 27.10 -32.24 -8.61
CA ASN A 14 26.17 -31.22 -8.18
C ASN A 14 24.82 -31.43 -8.85
N ASN A 15 23.77 -31.66 -8.06
CA ASN A 15 22.43 -31.86 -8.61
C ASN A 15 21.79 -30.50 -8.91
N LEU A 16 21.99 -30.02 -10.14
CA LEU A 16 21.43 -28.76 -10.64
C LEU A 16 19.89 -28.71 -10.52
N GLY A 17 19.21 -29.86 -10.64
CA GLY A 17 17.76 -29.97 -10.51
C GLY A 17 17.25 -29.79 -9.07
N LEU A 18 18.02 -30.22 -8.07
CA LEU A 18 17.69 -30.05 -6.65
C LEU A 18 17.82 -28.59 -6.19
N MET A 19 18.61 -27.79 -6.91
CA MET A 19 18.82 -26.37 -6.63
C MET A 19 17.69 -25.49 -7.20
N SER A 20 17.11 -25.86 -8.34
CA SER A 20 16.06 -25.09 -9.06
C SER A 20 14.75 -24.99 -8.29
N SER A 21 14.32 -26.05 -7.58
CA SER A 21 13.07 -26.02 -6.80
C SER A 21 13.17 -25.20 -5.51
N ARG A 22 14.38 -24.99 -4.99
CA ARG A 22 14.60 -24.28 -3.71
C ARG A 22 14.78 -22.78 -3.87
N GLN A 23 15.33 -22.34 -5.01
CA GLN A 23 15.49 -20.91 -5.31
C GLN A 23 14.15 -20.19 -5.48
N ASN A 24 13.11 -20.87 -5.96
CA ASN A 24 11.81 -20.23 -6.21
C ASN A 24 11.20 -19.66 -4.94
N TYR A 25 11.16 -20.45 -3.87
CA TYR A 25 10.55 -20.01 -2.61
C TYR A 25 11.33 -18.88 -1.95
N MET A 26 12.66 -18.84 -2.12
CA MET A 26 13.49 -17.76 -1.61
C MET A 26 13.26 -16.45 -2.39
N ILE A 27 13.09 -16.54 -3.72
CA ILE A 27 12.78 -15.38 -4.57
C ILE A 27 11.36 -14.84 -4.24
N PHE A 28 10.36 -15.72 -4.14
CA PHE A 28 8.99 -15.33 -3.77
C PHE A 28 8.92 -14.70 -2.37
N GLY A 29 9.61 -15.29 -1.39
CA GLY A 29 9.69 -14.72 -0.04
C GLY A 29 10.32 -13.33 -0.01
N GLY A 30 11.36 -13.10 -0.82
CA GLY A 30 11.99 -11.79 -0.96
C GLY A 30 11.03 -10.73 -1.50
N PHE A 31 10.27 -11.04 -2.56
CA PHE A 31 9.33 -10.09 -3.14
C PHE A 31 8.17 -9.74 -2.20
N VAL A 32 7.62 -10.72 -1.47
CA VAL A 32 6.54 -10.47 -0.48
C VAL A 32 7.04 -9.62 0.69
N ALA A 33 8.25 -9.87 1.19
CA ALA A 33 8.84 -9.07 2.26
C ALA A 33 9.06 -7.61 1.82
N ILE A 34 9.59 -7.40 0.61
CA ILE A 34 9.80 -6.06 0.05
C ILE A 34 8.46 -5.33 -0.15
N ALA A 35 7.44 -6.02 -0.69
CA ALA A 35 6.10 -5.44 -0.85
C ALA A 35 5.48 -5.06 0.50
N GLY A 36 5.62 -5.91 1.52
CA GLY A 36 5.16 -5.62 2.89
C GLY A 36 5.83 -4.40 3.50
N ILE A 37 7.15 -4.25 3.30
CA ILE A 37 7.91 -3.07 3.76
C ILE A 37 7.42 -1.79 3.07
N ILE A 38 7.22 -1.83 1.75
CA ILE A 38 6.72 -0.68 0.99
C ILE A 38 5.34 -0.24 1.50
N ILE A 39 4.44 -1.20 1.73
CA ILE A 39 3.10 -0.90 2.28
C ILE A 39 3.19 -0.32 3.69
N ALA A 40 4.07 -0.85 4.55
CA ALA A 40 4.27 -0.32 5.90
C ALA A 40 4.80 1.12 5.90
N LEU A 41 5.70 1.46 4.98
CA LEU A 41 6.26 2.81 4.87
C LEU A 41 5.31 3.82 4.21
N VAL A 42 4.42 3.36 3.32
CA VAL A 42 3.46 4.23 2.60
C VAL A 42 2.11 4.33 3.35
N GLY A 43 1.78 3.37 4.21
CA GLY A 43 0.48 3.29 4.89
C GLY A 43 0.13 4.50 5.75
N ASP A 44 1.11 5.22 6.28
CA ASP A 44 0.88 6.41 7.10
C ASP A 44 0.38 7.61 6.29
N LYS A 45 0.68 7.65 4.98
CA LYS A 45 0.20 8.72 4.07
C LYS A 45 -1.29 8.61 3.74
N LEU A 46 -1.92 7.46 4.02
CA LEU A 46 -3.34 7.21 3.72
C LEU A 46 -4.29 7.54 4.90
N LYS A 47 -3.76 7.81 6.10
CA LYS A 47 -4.59 8.03 7.31
C LYS A 47 -4.95 9.48 7.61
N ALA A 48 -4.45 10.45 6.87
CA ALA A 48 -4.62 11.86 7.19
C ALA A 48 -5.36 12.63 6.08
N SER A 49 -6.67 12.37 5.94
CA SER A 49 -7.60 13.36 5.38
C SER A 49 -8.55 13.82 6.49
N GLY A 50 -7.96 14.39 7.55
CA GLY A 50 -8.73 15.25 8.44
C GLY A 50 -8.95 16.55 7.70
N THR A 51 -10.12 16.74 7.10
CA THR A 51 -10.47 18.00 6.44
C THR A 51 -10.47 19.11 7.49
N SER A 52 -9.50 20.02 7.43
CA SER A 52 -9.46 21.21 8.26
C SER A 52 -10.24 22.33 7.56
N VAL A 53 -11.05 23.04 8.33
CA VAL A 53 -11.97 24.07 7.83
C VAL A 53 -11.71 25.37 8.57
N LYS A 54 -11.90 26.51 7.91
CA LYS A 54 -11.71 27.82 8.55
C LYS A 54 -12.93 28.16 9.41
N CYS A 55 -12.67 28.65 10.62
CA CYS A 55 -13.71 29.18 11.48
C CYS A 55 -14.34 30.44 10.85
N PRO A 56 -15.67 30.55 10.73
CA PRO A 56 -16.33 31.72 10.12
C PRO A 56 -16.22 33.00 10.96
N TYR A 57 -15.83 32.89 12.24
CA TYR A 57 -15.76 34.03 13.16
C TYR A 57 -14.35 34.61 13.31
N CYS A 58 -13.33 33.75 13.30
CA CYS A 58 -11.94 34.17 13.51
C CYS A 58 -10.98 33.78 12.39
N ALA A 59 -11.48 33.16 11.30
CA ALA A 59 -10.73 32.70 10.13
C ALA A 59 -9.61 31.66 10.39
N GLU A 60 -9.42 31.24 11.64
CA GLU A 60 -8.42 30.25 12.04
C GLU A 60 -8.81 28.82 11.62
N LEU A 61 -7.82 27.97 11.38
CA LEU A 61 -8.04 26.58 10.98
C LEU A 61 -8.52 25.72 12.18
N ILE A 62 -9.67 25.07 12.02
CA ILE A 62 -10.27 24.17 13.01
C ILE A 62 -10.62 22.83 12.37
N ASN A 63 -10.83 21.80 13.20
CA ASN A 63 -11.29 20.49 12.71
C ASN A 63 -12.68 20.61 12.07
N SER A 64 -12.93 19.88 10.98
CA SER A 64 -14.26 19.82 10.33
C SER A 64 -15.39 19.35 11.25
N GLU A 65 -15.06 18.52 12.23
CA GLU A 65 -16.00 18.03 13.24
C GLU A 65 -16.08 18.91 14.50
N ALA A 66 -15.37 20.05 14.53
CA ALA A 66 -15.42 20.94 15.67
C ALA A 66 -16.81 21.58 15.79
N VAL A 67 -17.44 21.42 16.95
CA VAL A 67 -18.69 22.12 17.33
C VAL A 67 -18.36 23.47 18.00
N LYS A 68 -17.13 23.62 18.51
CA LYS A 68 -16.66 24.84 19.18
C LYS A 68 -15.23 25.18 18.76
N CYS A 69 -14.99 26.44 18.41
CA CYS A 69 -13.67 26.91 18.02
C CYS A 69 -12.75 27.05 19.24
N LYS A 70 -11.56 26.44 19.21
CA LYS A 70 -10.53 26.59 20.26
C LYS A 70 -9.96 28.01 20.36
N HIS A 71 -9.96 28.75 19.26
CA HIS A 71 -9.28 30.04 19.16
C HIS A 71 -10.15 31.22 19.63
N CYS A 72 -11.42 31.24 19.25
CA CYS A 72 -12.34 32.32 19.61
C CYS A 72 -13.51 31.88 20.49
N GLY A 73 -13.66 30.58 20.79
CA GLY A 73 -14.70 30.06 21.66
C GLY A 73 -16.13 30.10 21.08
N SER A 74 -16.29 30.53 19.83
CA SER A 74 -17.58 30.56 19.14
C SER A 74 -18.06 29.16 18.76
N ASP A 75 -19.38 28.99 18.76
CA ASP A 75 -20.02 27.74 18.34
C ASP A 75 -20.10 27.70 16.80
N VAL A 76 -19.53 26.64 16.24
CA VAL A 76 -19.44 26.40 14.80
C VAL A 76 -20.28 25.17 14.47
N THR A 77 -21.23 25.31 13.55
CA THR A 77 -22.09 24.19 13.15
C THR A 77 -21.46 23.46 11.96
N PRO A 78 -21.15 22.15 12.08
CA PRO A 78 -20.46 21.40 11.02
C PRO A 78 -21.26 21.37 9.71
N SER A 79 -22.59 21.49 9.78
CA SER A 79 -23.48 21.52 8.62
C SER A 79 -23.35 22.80 7.76
N LYS A 80 -23.01 23.95 8.36
CA LYS A 80 -22.92 25.23 7.62
C LYS A 80 -21.58 25.43 6.91
N ILE A 81 -20.57 24.65 7.29
CA ILE A 81 -19.22 24.73 6.70
C ILE A 81 -19.19 24.13 5.30
N ILE A 82 -20.08 23.20 4.98
CA ILE A 82 -20.15 22.50 3.70
C ILE A 82 -20.63 23.44 2.56
N ALA A 83 -21.42 24.48 2.88
CA ALA A 83 -21.98 25.38 1.88
C ALA A 83 -20.96 26.34 1.22
N ASN A 84 -19.69 26.34 1.66
CA ASN A 84 -18.66 27.23 1.13
C ASN A 84 -17.36 26.52 0.72
N THR A 85 -17.39 25.18 0.59
CA THR A 85 -16.27 24.35 0.12
C THR A 85 -16.58 23.64 -1.20
N ASP A 86 -17.45 24.22 -2.02
CA ASP A 86 -17.42 23.93 -3.45
C ASP A 86 -16.17 24.61 -4.01
N ASN A 87 -15.15 23.82 -4.29
CA ASN A 87 -13.95 24.07 -5.13
C ASN A 87 -12.64 23.50 -4.53
N THR A 88 -12.67 22.51 -3.62
CA THR A 88 -11.43 21.74 -3.32
C THR A 88 -11.70 20.29 -2.94
N GLY A 89 -12.81 19.71 -3.41
CA GLY A 89 -13.10 18.27 -3.28
C GLY A 89 -12.99 17.47 -4.59
N ALA A 90 -12.71 18.14 -5.72
CA ALA A 90 -12.66 17.52 -7.04
C ALA A 90 -11.24 17.10 -7.46
N SER A 91 -10.19 17.68 -6.86
CA SER A 91 -8.80 17.44 -7.27
C SER A 91 -8.13 16.27 -6.54
N ASP A 92 -8.55 15.97 -5.30
CA ASP A 92 -7.97 14.87 -4.51
C ASP A 92 -8.61 13.51 -4.83
N ARG A 93 -9.87 13.53 -5.31
CA ARG A 93 -10.61 12.33 -5.75
C ARG A 93 -10.10 11.72 -7.06
N LEU A 94 -9.29 12.46 -7.81
CA LEU A 94 -8.66 11.96 -9.03
C LEU A 94 -7.32 11.30 -8.73
N ALA A 95 -6.63 11.73 -7.66
CA ALA A 95 -5.35 11.17 -7.24
C ALA A 95 -5.53 9.86 -6.43
N ASP A 96 -6.51 9.80 -5.54
CA ASP A 96 -6.80 8.61 -4.73
C ASP A 96 -7.43 7.45 -5.54
N VAL A 97 -8.31 7.74 -6.51
CA VAL A 97 -8.89 6.74 -7.41
C VAL A 97 -7.80 6.19 -8.32
N ASN A 98 -6.92 7.04 -8.86
CA ASN A 98 -5.83 6.58 -9.72
C ASN A 98 -4.80 5.77 -8.90
N VAL A 99 -4.46 6.17 -7.67
CA VAL A 99 -3.55 5.39 -6.80
C VAL A 99 -4.15 4.05 -6.35
N LYS A 100 -5.42 4.01 -5.93
CA LYS A 100 -6.09 2.74 -5.58
C LYS A 100 -6.25 1.83 -6.80
N LEU A 101 -6.57 2.40 -7.96
CA LEU A 101 -6.68 1.65 -9.22
C LEU A 101 -5.31 1.12 -9.65
N ILE A 102 -4.27 1.94 -9.64
CA ILE A 102 -2.89 1.53 -9.99
C ILE A 102 -2.38 0.47 -9.01
N ALA A 103 -2.60 0.65 -7.70
CA ALA A 103 -2.22 -0.34 -6.69
C ALA A 103 -3.00 -1.65 -6.86
N GLY A 104 -4.31 -1.59 -7.14
CA GLY A 104 -5.14 -2.76 -7.42
C GLY A 104 -4.71 -3.50 -8.70
N ILE A 105 -4.40 -2.77 -9.78
CA ILE A 105 -3.88 -3.34 -11.03
C ILE A 105 -2.50 -3.97 -10.79
N ALA A 106 -1.61 -3.32 -10.04
CA ALA A 106 -0.30 -3.87 -9.73
C ALA A 106 -0.42 -5.18 -8.94
N ILE A 107 -1.29 -5.24 -7.91
CA ILE A 107 -1.50 -6.44 -7.10
C ILE A 107 -2.11 -7.57 -7.94
N THR A 108 -3.12 -7.27 -8.76
CA THR A 108 -3.76 -8.28 -9.62
C THR A 108 -2.82 -8.82 -10.68
N VAL A 109 -2.01 -7.97 -11.31
CA VAL A 109 -0.97 -8.40 -12.26
C VAL A 109 0.10 -9.27 -11.58
N PHE A 110 0.57 -8.88 -10.39
CA PHE A 110 1.51 -9.70 -9.62
C PHE A 110 0.91 -11.07 -9.27
N ALA A 111 -0.35 -11.11 -8.82
CA ALA A 111 -1.03 -12.37 -8.51
C ALA A 111 -1.16 -13.28 -9.74
N VAL A 112 -1.53 -12.72 -10.90
CA VAL A 112 -1.64 -13.48 -12.16
C VAL A 112 -0.28 -14.01 -12.62
N ILE A 113 0.78 -13.20 -12.52
CA ILE A 113 2.14 -13.63 -12.86
C ILE A 113 2.59 -14.76 -11.93
N ILE A 114 2.33 -14.65 -10.63
CA ILE A 114 2.65 -15.70 -9.66
C ILE A 114 1.91 -17.01 -10.01
N VAL A 115 0.60 -16.93 -10.26
CA VAL A 115 -0.22 -18.10 -10.63
C VAL A 115 0.25 -18.72 -11.94
N ALA A 116 0.56 -17.91 -12.95
CA ALA A 116 1.09 -18.38 -14.22
C ALA A 116 2.42 -19.11 -14.01
N ILE A 117 3.36 -18.54 -13.26
CA ILE A 117 4.65 -19.20 -12.95
C ILE A 117 4.44 -20.51 -12.19
N MET A 118 3.48 -20.56 -11.25
CA MET A 118 3.13 -21.79 -10.54
C MET A 118 2.55 -22.86 -11.47
N PHE A 119 1.74 -22.46 -12.46
CA PHE A 119 1.11 -23.37 -13.41
C PHE A 119 2.09 -23.88 -14.48
N TYR A 120 3.00 -23.03 -14.96
CA TYR A 120 4.04 -23.39 -15.94
C TYR A 120 5.19 -24.22 -15.34
N ARG A 121 5.26 -24.35 -14.01
CA ARG A 121 6.25 -25.17 -13.31
C ARG A 121 5.70 -26.50 -12.79
N GLN A 122 4.40 -26.75 -12.92
CA GLN A 122 3.85 -28.12 -12.81
C GLN A 122 4.09 -28.87 -14.11
#